data_AF-A0A7K8NNG7-F1
#
_entry.id   AF-A0A7K8NNG7-F1
#
_cell.length_a   1.000
_cell.length_b   1.000
_cell.length_c   1.000
_cell.angle_alpha   90.00
_cell.angle_beta   90.00
_cell.angle_gamma   90.00
#
_symmetry.space_group_name_H-M   'P 1'
#
loop_
_entity.id
_entity.type
_entity.pdbx_description
1 polymer ?
#
loop_
_entity_poly.entity_id
_entity_poly.type
_entity_poly.pdbx_seq_one_letter_code
_entity_poly.pdbx_strand_id
1 'polypeptide(L)' 'MGSLKVYYSSVTGSRQVRQRQAEVRRILDVNRLRYELIDVSVSEGRLREMREKAGDPQALPPQICNGDEYCG' A
#
# COMPACT_ATOMS: atom_id res chain seq x y z
N MET A 1 -10.28 -7.66 -14.95
CA MET A 1 -8.92 -8.10 -14.57
C MET A 1 -8.30 -6.98 -13.75
N GLY A 2 -8.26 -7.12 -12.43
CA GLY A 2 -7.69 -6.10 -11.54
C GLY A 2 -6.15 -6.10 -11.61
N SER A 3 -5.55 -4.92 -11.47
CA SER A 3 -4.10 -4.76 -11.23
C SER A 3 -3.88 -4.63 -9.73
N LEU A 4 -2.99 -5.46 -9.16
CA LEU A 4 -2.65 -5.39 -7.74
C LEU A 4 -1.90 -4.07 -7.47
N LYS A 5 -2.38 -3.29 -6.51
CA LYS A 5 -1.81 -2.02 -6.09
C LYS A 5 -1.40 -2.13 -4.62
N VAL A 6 -0.18 -1.70 -4.32
CA VAL A 6 0.34 -1.65 -2.96
C VAL A 6 0.68 -0.19 -2.65
N TYR A 7 -0.14 0.41 -1.79
CA TYR A 7 0.15 1.71 -1.22
C TYR A 7 1.20 1.55 -0.13
N TYR A 8 2.28 2.31 -0.25
CA TYR A 8 3.38 2.32 0.70
C TYR A 8 3.84 3.76 0.92
N SER A 9 4.67 3.98 1.93
CA SER A 9 5.40 5.24 2.09
C SER A 9 6.90 5.00 1.99
N SER A 10 7.60 5.76 1.13
CA SER A 10 9.07 5.79 1.14
C SER A 10 9.63 6.57 2.34
N VAL A 11 8.87 7.53 2.87
CA VAL A 11 9.23 8.35 4.03
C VAL A 11 8.36 8.01 5.22
N THR A 12 8.93 7.30 6.21
CA THR A 12 8.23 6.99 7.45
C THR A 12 9.18 6.95 8.64
N GLY A 13 8.78 7.61 9.73
CA GLY A 13 9.43 7.51 11.04
C GLY A 13 9.04 6.26 11.83
N SER A 14 7.97 5.56 11.42
CA SER A 14 7.53 4.34 12.11
C SER A 14 8.31 3.12 11.63
N ARG A 15 9.09 2.52 12.55
CA ARG A 15 9.81 1.27 12.29
C ARG A 15 8.85 0.12 11.95
N GLN A 16 7.70 0.06 12.61
CA GLN A 16 6.70 -1.00 12.38
C GLN A 16 6.09 -0.90 10.97
N VAL A 17 5.74 0.30 10.53
CA VAL A 17 5.24 0.55 9.16
C VAL A 17 6.30 0.13 8.13
N ARG A 18 7.55 0.56 8.32
CA ARG A 18 8.66 0.20 7.43
C ARG A 18 8.84 -1.32 7.31
N GLN A 19 8.79 -2.04 8.43
CA GLN A 19 8.92 -3.50 8.45
C GLN A 19 7.76 -4.19 7.74
N ARG A 20 6.51 -3.82 8.04
CA ARG A 20 5.31 -4.40 7.38
C ARG A 20 5.32 -4.17 5.87
N GLN A 21 5.67 -2.97 5.41
CA GLN A 21 5.79 -2.67 3.97
C GLN A 21 6.88 -3.51 3.28
N ALA A 22 8.00 -3.77 3.95
CA ALA A 22 9.07 -4.59 3.41
C ALA A 22 8.66 -6.08 3.33
N GLU A 23 7.94 -6.57 4.34
CA GLU A 23 7.41 -7.92 4.38
C GLU A 23 6.39 -8.17 3.26
N VAL A 24 5.40 -7.29 3.10
CA VAL A 24 4.42 -7.37 2.01
C VAL A 24 5.11 -7.44 0.66
N ARG A 25 6.02 -6.50 0.37
CA ARG A 25 6.77 -6.49 -0.91
C ARG A 25 7.57 -7.78 -1.12
N ARG A 26 8.31 -8.23 -0.10
CA ARG A 26 9.06 -9.48 -0.17
C ARG A 26 8.17 -10.68 -0.51
N ILE A 27 7.00 -10.79 0.11
CA ILE A 27 6.06 -11.89 -0.14
C ILE A 27 5.56 -11.84 -1.59
N LEU A 28 5.16 -10.65 -2.08
CA LEU A 28 4.70 -10.48 -3.45
C LEU A 28 5.80 -10.80 -4.48
N ASP A 29 7.04 -10.37 -4.21
CA ASP A 29 8.20 -10.62 -5.06
C ASP A 29 8.55 -12.11 -5.13
N VAL A 30 8.58 -12.81 -3.99
CA VAL A 30 8.84 -14.26 -3.93
C VAL A 30 7.78 -15.05 -4.70
N ASN A 31 6.52 -14.61 -4.65
CA ASN A 31 5.42 -15.22 -5.40
C ASN A 31 5.34 -14.75 -6.86
N ARG A 32 6.26 -13.89 -7.31
CA ARG A 32 6.31 -13.34 -8.68
C ARG A 32 5.01 -12.65 -9.11
N LEU A 33 4.30 -12.05 -8.16
CA LEU A 33 3.09 -11.28 -8.44
C LEU A 33 3.50 -9.93 -9.05
N ARG A 34 2.79 -9.53 -10.11
CA ARG A 34 2.94 -8.18 -10.67
C ARG A 34 2.07 -7.22 -9.86
N TYR A 35 2.66 -6.15 -9.36
CA TYR A 35 1.95 -5.13 -8.61
C TYR A 35 2.52 -3.74 -8.89
N GLU A 36 1.66 -2.74 -8.73
CA GLU A 36 2.02 -1.33 -8.79
C GLU A 36 2.33 -0.82 -7.38
N LEU A 37 3.44 -0.09 -7.24
CA LEU A 37 3.78 0.60 -6.00
C LEU A 37 3.31 2.04 -6.05
N ILE A 38 2.42 2.41 -5.12
CA ILE A 38 1.88 3.76 -5.01
C ILE A 38 2.44 4.40 -3.75
N ASP A 39 3.39 5.32 -3.94
CA ASP A 39 3.98 6.04 -2.81
C ASP A 39 3.05 7.18 -2.35
N VAL A 40 2.49 7.03 -1.15
CA VAL A 40 1.58 8.02 -0.55
C VAL A 40 2.30 9.24 0.00
N SER A 41 3.61 9.17 0.24
CA SER A 41 4.39 10.31 0.72
C SER A 41 4.61 11.39 -0.34
N VAL A 42 4.37 11.06 -1.62
CA VAL A 42 4.59 11.96 -2.75
C VAL A 42 3.45 12.98 -2.90
N SER A 43 2.23 12.66 -2.45
CA SER A 43 1.09 13.57 -2.58
C SER A 43 -0.05 13.22 -1.61
N GLU A 44 -0.69 14.25 -1.05
CA GLU A 44 -1.89 14.11 -0.23
C GLU A 44 -3.05 13.37 -0.95
N GLY A 45 -3.17 13.55 -2.27
CA GLY A 45 -4.20 12.86 -3.06
C GLY A 45 -4.10 11.33 -2.99
N ARG A 46 -2.88 10.79 -3.04
CA ARG A 46 -2.64 9.34 -2.92
C ARG A 46 -2.88 8.82 -1.52
N LEU A 47 -2.52 9.61 -0.50
CA LEU A 47 -2.82 9.27 0.89
C LEU A 47 -4.33 9.22 1.12
N ARG A 48 -5.06 10.19 0.54
CA ARG A 48 -6.51 10.24 0.59
C ARG A 48 -7.14 9.04 -0.12
N GLU A 49 -6.72 8.74 -1.36
CA GLU A 49 -7.21 7.57 -2.12
C GLU A 49 -7.01 6.27 -1.33
N MET A 50 -5.84 6.07 -0.72
CA MET A 50 -5.56 4.91 0.11
C MET A 50 -6.53 4.79 1.30
N ARG A 51 -6.74 5.90 2.04
CA ARG A 51 -7.64 5.94 3.20
C ARG A 51 -9.11 5.74 2.81
N GLU A 52 -9.52 6.29 1.69
CA GLU A 52 -10.87 6.11 1.13
C GLU A 52 -11.10 4.64 0.73
N LYS A 53 -10.13 4.01 0.06
CA LYS A 53 -10.19 2.57 -0.27
C LYS A 53 -10.20 1.69 0.99
N ALA A 54 -9.43 2.06 2.02
CA ALA A 54 -9.41 1.35 3.29
C ALA A 54 -10.67 1.58 4.14
N GLY A 55 -11.48 2.59 3.84
CA GLY A 55 -12.61 3.02 4.68
C GLY A 55 -12.17 3.55 6.05
N ASP A 56 -10.89 3.90 6.22
CA ASP A 56 -10.32 4.36 7.49
C ASP A 56 -9.48 5.63 7.27
N PRO A 57 -9.91 6.79 7.82
CA PRO A 57 -9.18 8.05 7.69
C PRO A 57 -7.82 8.06 8.41
N GLN A 58 -7.56 7.10 9.29
CA GLN A 58 -6.29 6.93 10.00
C GLN A 58 -5.46 5.75 9.45
N ALA A 59 -5.88 5.14 8.34
CA ALA A 59 -5.15 4.04 7.73
C ALA A 59 -3.68 4.42 7.49
N LEU A 60 -2.79 3.49 7.89
CA LEU A 60 -1.36 3.59 7.70
C LEU A 60 -0.90 2.56 6.67
N PRO A 61 0.09 2.88 5.84
CA PRO A 61 0.67 1.89 4.96
C PRO A 61 1.31 0.69 5.70
N PRO A 62 1.48 -0.48 5.05
CA PRO A 62 1.05 -0.79 3.69
C PRO A 62 -0.47 -0.99 3.60
N GLN A 63 -1.04 -0.74 2.43
CA GLN A 63 -2.45 -1.04 2.10
C GLN A 63 -2.53 -1.62 0.69
N ILE A 64 -3.35 -2.65 0.49
CA ILE A 64 -3.38 -3.47 -0.73
C ILE A 64 -4.77 -3.38 -1.36
N CYS A 65 -4.81 -3.21 -2.68
CA CYS A 65 -6.04 -3.25 -3.46
C CYS A 65 -5.86 -4.10 -4.71
N ASN A 66 -6.87 -4.87 -5.08
CA ASN A 66 -6.93 -5.59 -6.35
C ASN A 66 -7.92 -4.89 -7.28
N GLY A 67 -7.42 -3.97 -8.11
CA GLY A 67 -8.29 -3.02 -8.83
C GLY A 67 -9.03 -2.10 -7.86
N ASP A 68 -10.36 -2.26 -7.78
CA ASP A 68 -11.22 -1.47 -6.90
C ASP A 68 -11.56 -2.18 -5.59
N GLU A 69 -11.26 -3.47 -5.48
CA GLU A 69 -11.47 -4.24 -4.27
C GLU A 69 -10.32 -3.98 -3.27
N TYR A 70 -10.66 -3.52 -2.07
CA TYR A 70 -9.71 -3.37 -0.98
C TYR A 70 -9.44 -4.73 -0.32
N CYS A 71 -8.15 -5.07 -0.14
CA CYS A 71 -7.72 -6.37 0.37
C CYS A 71 -7.21 -6.32 1.81
N GLY A 72 -6.82 -5.14 2.31
CA GLY A 72 -6.27 -4.93 3.66
C GLY A 72 -4.87 -4.33 3.68
#